data_AF-A0A378FUH7-F1
#
_entry.id   AF-A0A378FUH7-F1
#
_cell.length_a   1.000
_cell.length_b   1.000
_cell.length_c   1.000
_cell.angle_alpha   90.00
_cell.angle_beta   90.00
_cell.angle_gamma   90.00
#
_symmetry.space_group_name_H-M   'P 1'
#
loop_
_entity.id
_entity.type
_entity.pdbx_description
1 polymer ?
#
loop_
_entity_poly.entity_id
_entity_poly.type
_entity_poly.pdbx_seq_one_letter_code
_entity_poly.pdbx_strand_id
1 'polypeptide(L)'
;MFVNCQYGYDIQCEVVGETGIARLPEPSAVQMRKSASLSTAILTDWKDRFIKAYDVELQAFINDVKAGQLHGPSAWDGYAASVAADACIKAQGTSEPVEVTLPECPAFYKR
;
A
#
# COMPACT_ATOMS: atom_id res chain seq x y z
N MET A 1 -12.59 4.71 -8.33
CA MET A 1 -12.00 4.21 -7.07
C MET A 1 -13.09 4.34 -6.01
N PHE A 2 -13.70 3.22 -5.59
CA PHE A 2 -14.88 3.24 -4.71
C PHE A 2 -14.45 3.30 -3.25
N VAL A 3 -14.66 4.46 -2.63
CA VAL A 3 -14.50 4.72 -1.19
C VAL A 3 -15.80 4.26 -0.50
N ASN A 4 -15.96 2.96 -0.26
CA ASN A 4 -17.28 2.36 0.00
C ASN A 4 -17.56 2.00 1.48
N CYS A 5 -16.71 2.43 2.42
CA CYS A 5 -16.94 2.19 3.85
C CYS A 5 -17.70 3.33 4.56
N GLN A 6 -18.09 4.38 3.83
CA GLN A 6 -18.91 5.53 4.26
C GLN A 6 -18.34 6.42 5.37
N TYR A 7 -17.41 5.94 6.19
CA TYR A 7 -16.82 6.70 7.30
C TYR A 7 -15.55 7.46 6.94
N GLY A 8 -14.92 7.17 5.80
CA GLY A 8 -13.71 7.84 5.34
C GLY A 8 -12.87 7.01 4.38
N TYR A 9 -11.62 7.40 4.22
CA TYR A 9 -10.55 6.67 3.56
C TYR A 9 -9.53 6.28 4.62
N ASP A 10 -9.43 4.98 4.87
CA ASP A 10 -8.62 4.45 5.95
C ASP A 10 -7.80 3.24 5.48
N ILE A 11 -6.54 3.22 5.90
CA ILE A 11 -5.56 2.19 5.54
C ILE A 11 -4.95 1.66 6.82
N GLN A 12 -5.31 0.41 7.12
CA GLN A 12 -4.86 -0.32 8.30
C GLN A 12 -3.95 -1.46 7.86
N CYS A 13 -2.88 -1.72 8.62
CA CYS A 13 -1.99 -2.84 8.40
C CYS A 13 -1.44 -3.34 9.73
N GLU A 14 -1.50 -4.65 9.92
CA GLU A 14 -0.98 -5.34 11.10
C GLU A 14 -0.13 -6.52 10.66
N VAL A 15 1.02 -6.69 11.30
CA VAL A 15 1.89 -7.85 11.13
C VAL A 15 1.97 -8.56 12.47
N VAL A 16 1.51 -9.82 12.50
CA VAL A 16 1.58 -10.70 13.66
C VAL A 16 2.79 -11.62 13.49
N GLY A 17 3.79 -11.45 14.34
CA GLY A 17 4.97 -12.31 14.41
C GLY A 17 4.90 -13.25 15.62
N GLU A 18 5.83 -14.20 15.70
CA GLU A 18 5.89 -15.20 16.77
C GLU A 18 5.99 -14.59 18.18
N THR A 19 6.60 -13.41 18.29
CA THR A 19 6.93 -12.77 19.58
C THR A 19 6.28 -11.39 19.76
N GLY A 20 5.45 -10.94 18.82
CA GLY A 20 4.86 -9.61 18.91
C GLY A 20 4.03 -9.20 17.70
N ILE A 21 3.43 -8.02 17.81
CA ILE A 21 2.54 -7.44 16.80
C ILE A 21 3.00 -6.02 16.48
N ALA A 22 3.10 -5.70 15.19
CA ALA A 22 3.36 -4.34 14.71
C ALA A 22 2.14 -3.83 13.94
N ARG A 23 1.76 -2.56 14.17
CA ARG A 23 0.64 -1.90 13.50
C ARG A 23 1.11 -0.62 12.82
N LEU A 24 0.57 -0.35 11.63
CA LEU A 24 0.75 0.92 10.96
C LEU A 24 0.08 2.04 11.78
N PRO A 25 0.77 3.16 12.07
CA PRO A 25 0.19 4.22 12.87
C PRO A 25 -0.87 5.01 12.08
N GLU A 26 -1.82 5.58 12.82
CA GLU A 26 -2.78 6.54 12.28
C GLU A 26 -2.09 7.80 11.74
N PRO A 27 -2.64 8.43 10.68
CA PRO A 27 -2.21 9.76 10.27
C PRO A 27 -2.31 10.75 11.43
N SER A 28 -1.32 11.64 11.55
CA SER A 28 -1.33 12.67 12.60
C SER A 28 -2.55 13.59 12.45
N ALA A 29 -3.37 13.67 13.49
CA ALA A 29 -4.56 14.53 13.54
C ALA A 29 -4.70 15.22 14.89
N VAL A 30 -5.36 16.37 14.91
CA VAL A 30 -5.68 17.09 16.15
C VAL A 30 -6.70 16.27 16.95
N GLN A 31 -6.41 16.05 18.23
CA GLN A 31 -7.38 15.47 19.16
C GLN A 31 -8.38 16.54 19.62
N MET A 32 -9.67 16.26 19.51
CA MET A 32 -10.75 17.16 19.91
C MET A 32 -11.49 16.62 21.14
N ARG A 33 -11.71 17.49 22.14
CA ARG A 33 -12.63 17.24 23.26
C ARG A 33 -13.89 18.08 23.09
N LYS A 34 -15.04 17.44 22.84
CA LYS A 34 -16.32 18.14 22.62
C LYS A 34 -17.48 17.22 23.00
N SER A 35 -18.56 17.75 23.59
CA SER A 35 -19.77 16.98 23.91
C SER A 35 -19.49 15.68 24.71
N ALA A 36 -18.61 15.77 25.71
CA ALA A 36 -18.16 14.63 26.51
C ALA A 36 -17.52 13.47 25.69
N SER A 37 -16.97 13.74 24.51
CA SER A 37 -16.19 12.80 23.71
C SER A 37 -14.75 13.27 23.48
N LEU A 38 -13.86 12.32 23.16
CA LEU A 38 -12.50 12.53 22.67
C LEU A 38 -12.41 11.87 21.28
N SER A 39 -12.01 12.62 20.25
CA SER A 39 -11.96 12.12 18.88
C SER A 39 -10.79 12.67 18.07
N THR A 40 -10.45 11.97 16.98
CA THR A 40 -9.55 12.42 15.91
C THR A 40 -10.27 12.30 14.57
N ALA A 41 -9.92 13.15 13.61
CA ALA A 41 -10.51 13.09 12.28
C ALA A 41 -9.94 11.90 11.49
N ILE A 42 -10.79 11.26 10.69
CA ILE A 42 -10.41 10.27 9.68
C ILE A 42 -10.34 11.00 8.33
N LEU A 43 -9.33 10.70 7.52
CA LEU A 43 -9.20 11.30 6.18
C LEU A 43 -10.38 10.87 5.30
N THR A 44 -10.82 11.75 4.40
CA THR A 44 -11.90 11.43 3.44
C THR A 44 -11.44 11.41 1.99
N ASP A 45 -10.24 11.94 1.71
CA ASP A 45 -9.59 11.88 0.39
C ASP A 45 -8.33 11.01 0.47
N TRP A 46 -8.20 10.08 -0.48
CA TRP A 46 -7.05 9.19 -0.59
C TRP A 46 -5.77 9.92 -0.93
N LYS A 47 -5.86 11.07 -1.61
CA LYS A 47 -4.70 11.86 -2.03
C LYS A 47 -3.90 12.34 -0.83
N ASP A 48 -4.58 12.80 0.21
CA ASP A 48 -3.94 13.30 1.43
C ASP A 48 -3.20 12.20 2.18
N ARG A 49 -3.67 10.94 2.07
CA ARG A 49 -3.10 9.80 2.81
C ARG A 49 -1.67 9.46 2.36
N PHE A 50 -1.34 9.69 1.09
CA PHE A 50 -0.05 9.33 0.51
C PHE A 50 0.66 10.50 -0.20
N ILE A 51 0.20 11.74 -0.04
CA ILE A 51 0.77 12.92 -0.73
C ILE A 51 2.30 13.00 -0.61
N LYS A 52 2.83 12.76 0.59
CA LYS A 52 4.28 12.78 0.84
C LYS A 52 5.01 11.60 0.17
N ALA A 53 4.36 10.46 0.01
CA ALA A 53 4.96 9.32 -0.65
C ALA A 53 5.16 9.60 -2.15
N TYR A 54 4.20 10.27 -2.80
CA TYR A 54 4.34 10.72 -4.19
C TYR A 54 5.54 11.67 -4.39
N ASP A 55 5.71 12.65 -3.49
CA ASP A 55 6.86 13.56 -3.55
C ASP A 55 8.18 12.81 -3.39
N VAL A 56 8.24 11.89 -2.41
CA VAL A 56 9.45 11.10 -2.12
C VAL A 56 9.81 10.16 -3.26
N GLU A 57 8.84 9.44 -3.84
CA GLU A 57 9.12 8.48 -4.92
C GLU A 57 9.59 9.18 -6.20
N LEU A 58 8.98 10.31 -6.57
CA LEU A 58 9.37 11.08 -7.75
C LEU A 58 10.75 11.69 -7.56
N GLN A 59 11.03 12.23 -6.37
CA GLN A 59 12.35 12.79 -6.07
C GLN A 59 13.43 11.70 -6.06
N ALA A 60 13.13 10.51 -5.50
CA ALA A 60 14.03 9.37 -5.53
C ALA A 60 14.33 8.94 -6.98
N PHE A 61 13.30 8.83 -7.82
CA PHE A 61 13.47 8.52 -9.24
C PHE A 61 14.37 9.53 -9.97
N ILE A 62 14.15 10.84 -9.77
CA ILE A 62 14.99 11.88 -10.38
C ILE A 62 16.45 11.75 -9.93
N ASN A 63 16.68 11.47 -8.64
CA ASN A 63 18.03 11.31 -8.10
C ASN A 63 18.72 10.07 -8.65
N ASP A 64 18.01 8.95 -8.72
CA ASP A 64 18.47 7.69 -9.27
C ASP A 64 18.85 7.81 -10.75
N VAL A 65 18.03 8.49 -11.55
CA VAL A 65 18.33 8.77 -12.96
C VAL A 65 19.61 9.60 -13.10
N LYS A 66 19.81 10.61 -12.24
CA LYS A 66 21.04 11.41 -12.23
C LYS A 66 22.27 10.60 -11.82
N ALA A 67 22.10 9.64 -10.91
CA ALA A 67 23.16 8.74 -10.45
C ALA A 67 23.45 7.58 -11.44
N GLY A 68 22.56 7.36 -12.42
CA GLY A 68 22.67 6.23 -13.36
C GLY A 68 22.31 4.88 -12.75
N GLN A 69 21.63 4.85 -11.60
CA GLN A 69 21.27 3.63 -10.88
C GLN A 69 19.86 3.75 -10.29
N LEU A 70 18.93 2.88 -10.73
CA LEU A 70 17.53 2.88 -10.31
C LEU A 70 17.28 1.96 -9.10
N HIS A 71 16.66 2.48 -8.06
CA HIS A 71 16.34 1.78 -6.81
C HIS A 71 14.83 1.67 -6.51
N GLY A 72 13.97 2.33 -7.28
CA GLY A 72 12.51 2.19 -7.15
C GLY A 72 11.98 0.81 -7.56
N PRO A 73 10.67 0.54 -7.39
CA PRO A 73 10.04 -0.68 -7.92
C PRO A 73 10.32 -0.88 -9.40
N SER A 74 10.61 -2.12 -9.78
CA SER A 74 10.98 -2.52 -11.13
C SER A 74 9.79 -3.04 -11.92
N ALA A 75 10.01 -3.32 -13.21
CA ALA A 75 9.01 -3.97 -14.06
C ALA A 75 8.62 -5.37 -13.53
N TRP A 76 9.53 -6.08 -12.86
CA TRP A 76 9.22 -7.37 -12.26
C TRP A 76 8.23 -7.25 -11.09
N ASP A 77 8.37 -6.21 -10.26
CA ASP A 77 7.44 -5.93 -9.17
C ASP A 77 6.02 -5.65 -9.71
N GLY A 78 5.93 -4.91 -10.82
CA GLY A 78 4.68 -4.68 -11.55
C GLY A 78 4.08 -5.94 -12.18
N TYR A 79 4.91 -6.84 -12.70
CA TYR A 79 4.47 -8.13 -13.21
C TYR A 79 3.92 -9.03 -12.09
N ALA A 80 4.63 -9.14 -10.96
CA ALA A 80 4.17 -9.91 -9.82
C ALA A 80 2.84 -9.38 -9.24
N ALA A 81 2.69 -8.05 -9.16
CA ALA A 81 1.44 -7.41 -8.75
C ALA A 81 0.28 -7.75 -9.71
N SER A 82 0.53 -7.74 -11.01
CA SER A 82 -0.46 -8.09 -12.03
C SER A 82 -0.90 -9.55 -11.92
N VAL A 83 0.04 -10.49 -11.77
CA VAL A 83 -0.25 -11.92 -11.61
C VAL A 83 -1.12 -12.18 -10.37
N ALA A 84 -0.81 -11.51 -9.25
CA ALA A 84 -1.64 -11.61 -8.04
C ALA A 84 -3.03 -10.98 -8.25
N ALA A 85 -3.11 -9.83 -8.93
CA ALA A 85 -4.38 -9.18 -9.22
C ALA A 85 -5.31 -10.06 -10.10
N ASP A 86 -4.75 -10.71 -11.12
CA ASP A 86 -5.50 -11.62 -12.00
C ASP A 86 -6.08 -12.81 -11.22
N ALA A 87 -5.29 -13.39 -10.31
CA ALA A 87 -5.76 -14.46 -9.44
C ALA A 87 -6.89 -13.99 -8.51
N CYS A 88 -6.78 -12.79 -7.94
CA CYS A 88 -7.84 -12.18 -7.12
C CYS A 88 -9.12 -11.94 -7.92
N ILE A 89 -9.04 -11.43 -9.16
CA ILE A 89 -10.20 -11.24 -10.04
C ILE A 89 -10.86 -12.59 -10.35
N LYS A 90 -10.07 -13.62 -10.65
CA LYS A 90 -10.61 -14.98 -10.87
C LYS A 90 -11.31 -15.51 -9.61
N ALA A 91 -10.71 -15.31 -8.44
CA ALA A 91 -11.26 -15.75 -7.16
C ALA A 91 -12.61 -15.09 -6.82
N GLN A 92 -12.89 -13.87 -7.30
CA GLN A 92 -14.20 -13.24 -7.10
C GLN A 92 -15.36 -14.04 -7.70
N GLY A 93 -15.11 -14.84 -8.74
CA GLY A 93 -16.12 -15.67 -9.39
C GLY A 93 -16.23 -17.10 -8.83
N THR A 94 -15.42 -17.46 -7.83
CA THR A 94 -15.33 -18.83 -7.32
C THR A 94 -15.41 -18.87 -5.80
N SER A 95 -15.92 -19.96 -5.23
CA SER A 95 -15.87 -20.20 -3.77
C SER A 95 -14.59 -20.92 -3.33
N GLU A 96 -13.70 -21.24 -4.28
CA GLU A 96 -12.48 -22.01 -4.05
C GLU A 96 -11.23 -21.11 -4.06
N PRO A 97 -10.17 -21.48 -3.34
CA PRO A 97 -8.88 -20.80 -3.44
C PRO A 97 -8.31 -20.86 -4.86
N VAL A 98 -7.76 -19.73 -5.32
CA VAL A 98 -7.04 -19.63 -6.60
C VAL A 98 -5.55 -19.52 -6.32
N GLU A 99 -4.76 -20.42 -6.89
CA GLU A 99 -3.31 -20.40 -6.78
C GLU A 99 -2.70 -19.21 -7.53
N VAL A 100 -1.70 -18.57 -6.91
CA VAL A 100 -0.88 -17.53 -7.54
C VAL A 100 0.45 -18.16 -7.94
N THR A 101 0.63 -18.43 -9.24
CA THR A 101 1.87 -19.01 -9.77
C THR A 101 2.73 -17.93 -10.40
N LEU A 102 3.86 -17.60 -9.75
CA LEU A 102 4.84 -16.66 -10.27
C LEU A 102 6.08 -17.43 -10.78
N PRO A 103 6.57 -17.17 -12.01
CA PRO A 103 7.83 -17.74 -12.46
C PRO A 103 9.01 -17.21 -11.65
N GLU A 104 10.17 -17.88 -11.75
CA GLU A 104 11.38 -17.42 -11.07
C GLU A 104 11.73 -15.99 -11.52
N CYS A 105 12.04 -15.12 -10.56
CA CYS A 105 12.53 -13.77 -10.85
C CYS A 105 13.80 -13.86 -11.70
N PRO A 106 13.82 -13.24 -12.90
CA PRO A 106 15.02 -13.22 -13.73
C PRO A 106 16.18 -12.55 -13.00
N ALA A 107 17.40 -13.07 -13.20
CA ALA A 107 18.62 -12.53 -12.57
C ALA A 107 18.82 -11.02 -12.83
N PHE A 108 18.31 -10.52 -13.96
CA PHE A 108 18.33 -9.09 -14.30
C PHE A 108 17.62 -8.19 -13.26
N TYR A 109 16.57 -8.68 -12.61
CA TYR A 109 15.80 -7.91 -11.61
C TYR A 109 16.23 -8.20 -10.17
N LYS A 110 17.11 -9.17 -9.96
CA LYS A 110 17.72 -9.45 -8.66
C LYS A 110 18.78 -8.36 -8.41
N ARG A 111 18.59 -7.57 -7.36
CA ARG A 111 19.52 -6.51 -6.93
C ARG A 111 20.46 -7.01 -5.86
#